data_AF-G9C303-F1
#
_entry.id   AF-G9C303-F1
#
_cell.length_a   1.000
_cell.length_b   1.000
_cell.length_c   1.000
_cell.angle_alpha   90.00
_cell.angle_beta   90.00
_cell.angle_gamma   90.00
#
_symmetry.space_group_name_H-M   'P 1'
#
loop_
_entity.id
_entity.type
_entity.pdbx_description
1 polymer ?
#
loop_
_entity_poly.entity_id
_entity_poly.type
_entity_poly.pdbx_seq_one_letter_code
_entity_poly.pdbx_strand_id
1 'polypeptide(L)'
;MQEQQQHIKNVFCMEGGQGESSYINNSQSQSRNLKMMLYALEETLDKVQLVANSFNFFFNSISLGRRSSTHDPTEQGYIYEVYGGMFEESWRDLIEEGMVDDEKMDSFNVPLYAATVEEFKEAVDADGSFKINQLELVMGSPPVVDDPADRSVIGRMVANYVRALLGPLIDTHIGGAMADELFIRMQHRAEIRAEELVDEMCFPHILCSLSLA
;
A
#
# COMPACT_ATOMS: atom_id res chain seq x y z
N MET A 1 27.81 -12.36 0.52
CA MET A 1 26.92 -11.80 1.57
C MET A 1 26.81 -10.27 1.50
N GLN A 2 27.89 -9.49 1.35
CA GLN A 2 27.79 -8.02 1.26
C GLN A 2 27.07 -7.50 -0.01
N GLU A 3 27.23 -8.12 -1.17
CA GLU A 3 26.53 -7.71 -2.41
C GLU A 3 25.01 -7.96 -2.39
N GLN A 4 24.57 -9.11 -1.86
CA GLN A 4 23.14 -9.40 -1.65
C GLN A 4 22.48 -8.42 -0.66
N GLN A 5 23.22 -8.01 0.36
CA GLN A 5 22.74 -7.03 1.35
C GLN A 5 22.62 -5.62 0.77
N GLN A 6 23.48 -5.26 -0.20
CA GLN A 6 23.38 -4.01 -0.95
C GLN A 6 22.16 -4.02 -1.89
N HIS A 7 21.87 -5.16 -2.53
CA HIS A 7 20.69 -5.32 -3.37
C HIS A 7 19.39 -5.22 -2.56
N ILE A 8 19.34 -5.84 -1.37
CA ILE A 8 18.17 -5.77 -0.47
C ILE A 8 17.95 -4.35 0.08
N LYS A 9 19.02 -3.60 0.39
CA LYS A 9 18.91 -2.18 0.78
C LYS A 9 18.35 -1.30 -0.33
N ASN A 10 18.62 -1.63 -1.60
CA ASN A 10 18.03 -0.95 -2.75
C ASN A 10 16.59 -1.41 -3.04
N VAL A 11 16.17 -2.57 -2.52
CA VAL A 11 14.82 -3.12 -2.67
C VAL A 11 13.83 -2.54 -1.63
N PHE A 12 14.28 -2.26 -0.40
CA PHE A 12 13.48 -1.59 0.64
C PHE A 12 13.71 -0.07 0.69
N CYS A 13 13.91 0.54 -0.47
CA CYS A 13 14.00 1.97 -0.66
C CYS A 13 12.58 2.58 -0.69
N MET A 14 11.93 2.65 0.46
CA MET A 14 10.99 3.75 0.72
C MET A 14 11.81 4.95 1.23
N GLU A 15 12.90 5.30 0.55
CA GLU A 15 13.39 6.67 0.68
C GLU A 15 12.33 7.53 -0.03
N GLY A 16 11.79 8.55 0.63
CA GLY A 16 10.83 9.48 0.02
C GLY A 16 11.50 10.32 -1.08
N GLY A 17 12.13 9.66 -2.05
CA GLY A 17 13.45 9.95 -2.58
C GLY A 17 13.55 11.20 -3.46
N GLN A 18 14.76 11.46 -3.93
CA GLN A 18 15.03 12.47 -4.96
C GLN A 18 15.03 11.83 -6.35
N GLY A 19 14.54 12.56 -7.36
CA GLY A 19 14.40 12.10 -8.75
C GLY A 19 12.96 12.22 -9.27
N GLU A 20 12.76 12.12 -10.59
CA GLU A 20 11.45 12.31 -11.25
C GLU A 20 10.42 11.22 -10.91
N SER A 21 10.88 9.99 -10.61
CA SER A 21 10.02 8.85 -10.26
C SER A 21 9.80 8.66 -8.75
N SER A 22 10.27 9.61 -7.92
CA SER A 22 10.15 9.52 -6.46
C SER A 22 8.74 9.83 -5.96
N TYR A 23 8.32 9.22 -4.85
CA TYR A 23 6.98 9.37 -4.28
C TYR A 23 6.55 10.84 -4.03
N ILE A 24 7.50 11.72 -3.66
CA ILE A 24 7.22 13.15 -3.43
C ILE A 24 7.03 13.92 -4.75
N ASN A 25 7.73 13.53 -5.82
CA ASN A 25 7.71 14.22 -7.12
C ASN A 25 6.74 13.60 -8.13
N ASN A 26 6.21 12.41 -7.84
CA ASN A 26 5.37 11.63 -8.75
C ASN A 26 3.94 12.19 -8.88
N SER A 27 3.50 13.09 -7.98
CA SER A 27 2.38 14.03 -8.22
C SER A 27 2.18 15.00 -7.04
N GLN A 28 1.80 16.26 -7.32
CA GLN A 28 1.31 17.19 -6.29
C GLN A 28 0.10 16.62 -5.53
N SER A 29 -0.74 15.81 -6.19
CA SER A 29 -1.88 15.12 -5.57
C SER A 29 -1.43 14.04 -4.59
N GLN A 30 -0.32 13.32 -4.84
CA GLN A 30 0.24 12.34 -3.89
C GLN A 30 0.79 13.03 -2.64
N SER A 31 1.49 14.17 -2.80
CA SER A 31 1.89 15.02 -1.66
C SER A 31 0.68 15.52 -0.88
N ARG A 32 -0.41 15.88 -1.57
CA ARG A 32 -1.66 16.30 -0.95
C ARG A 32 -2.38 15.15 -0.25
N ASN A 33 -2.33 13.92 -0.79
CA ASN A 33 -2.84 12.70 -0.17
C ASN A 33 -2.09 12.35 1.09
N LEU A 34 -0.76 12.40 1.06
CA LEU A 34 0.06 12.27 2.27
C LEU A 34 -0.29 13.33 3.31
N LYS A 35 -0.50 14.58 2.90
CA LYS A 35 -0.91 15.65 3.82
C LYS A 35 -2.31 15.42 4.37
N MET A 36 -3.26 14.96 3.56
CA MET A 36 -4.61 14.62 4.01
C MET A 36 -4.60 13.42 4.95
N MET A 37 -3.80 12.39 4.67
CA MET A 37 -3.55 11.29 5.59
C MET A 37 -2.88 11.78 6.86
N LEU A 38 -1.91 12.71 6.77
CA LEU A 38 -1.31 13.34 7.94
C LEU A 38 -2.35 14.10 8.75
N TYR A 39 -3.22 14.89 8.12
CA TYR A 39 -4.32 15.56 8.81
C TYR A 39 -5.32 14.59 9.41
N ALA A 40 -5.66 13.51 8.72
CA ALA A 40 -6.50 12.45 9.26
C ALA A 40 -5.80 11.75 10.43
N LEU A 41 -4.47 11.56 10.36
CA LEU A 41 -3.65 11.01 11.43
C LEU A 41 -3.61 11.98 12.62
N GLU A 42 -3.39 13.26 12.41
CA GLU A 42 -3.38 14.33 13.41
C GLU A 42 -4.77 14.47 14.06
N GLU A 43 -5.83 14.52 13.28
CA GLU A 43 -7.22 14.56 13.76
C GLU A 43 -7.56 13.29 14.53
N THR A 44 -7.08 12.13 14.07
CA THR A 44 -7.22 10.87 14.81
C THR A 44 -6.46 10.95 16.12
N LEU A 45 -5.19 11.37 16.12
CA LEU A 45 -4.37 11.56 17.32
C LEU A 45 -5.02 12.55 18.32
N ASP A 46 -5.67 13.60 17.82
CA ASP A 46 -6.41 14.59 18.62
C ASP A 46 -7.71 14.01 19.20
N LYS A 47 -8.48 13.24 18.41
CA LYS A 47 -9.71 12.56 18.84
C LYS A 47 -9.45 11.44 19.85
N VAL A 48 -8.31 10.77 19.71
CA VAL A 48 -7.93 9.64 20.55
C VAL A 48 -7.68 10.05 22.01
N GLN A 49 -7.51 11.35 22.31
CA GLN A 49 -7.09 11.81 23.64
C GLN A 49 -5.98 10.92 24.18
N LEU A 50 -4.87 10.84 23.47
CA LEU A 50 -3.68 10.16 23.98
C LEU A 50 -3.33 10.80 25.31
N VAL A 51 -3.58 10.09 26.41
CA VAL A 51 -3.24 10.56 27.76
C VAL A 51 -1.72 10.63 27.79
N ALA A 52 -1.17 11.80 27.48
CA ALA A 52 0.25 12.09 27.62
C ALA A 52 0.59 12.16 29.11
N ASN A 53 0.60 11.00 29.78
CA ASN A 53 1.26 10.87 31.07
C ASN A 53 2.75 10.80 30.78
N SER A 54 3.49 11.78 31.30
CA SER A 54 4.92 12.00 31.17
C SER A 54 5.83 10.84 31.66
N PHE A 55 5.25 9.68 31.98
CA PHE A 55 5.92 8.47 32.45
C PHE A 55 5.70 7.23 31.58
N ASN A 56 4.80 7.25 30.59
CA ASN A 56 4.56 6.11 29.71
C ASN A 56 4.92 6.47 28.26
N PHE A 57 5.85 5.73 27.66
CA PHE A 57 6.11 5.81 26.23
C PHE A 57 4.92 5.20 25.49
N PHE A 58 4.19 6.03 24.73
CA PHE A 58 3.12 5.58 23.86
C PHE A 58 3.66 5.38 22.44
N PHE A 59 3.37 4.22 21.88
CA PHE A 59 3.63 3.91 20.47
C PHE A 59 2.30 3.95 19.73
N ASN A 60 2.13 4.95 18.87
CA ASN A 60 0.97 5.04 17.99
C ASN A 60 1.39 4.59 16.61
N SER A 61 0.60 3.70 15.99
CA SER A 61 0.85 3.26 14.63
C SER A 61 -0.46 3.15 13.85
N ILE A 62 -0.33 3.34 12.53
CA ILE A 62 -1.37 3.05 11.56
C ILE A 62 -0.80 2.02 10.58
N SER A 63 -1.56 0.97 10.31
CA SER A 63 -1.17 -0.09 9.39
C SER A 63 -2.35 -0.48 8.50
N LEU A 64 -2.07 -1.05 7.33
CA LEU A 64 -3.14 -1.55 6.45
C LEU A 64 -3.84 -2.73 7.14
N GLY A 65 -5.17 -2.70 7.16
CA GLY A 65 -5.99 -3.75 7.76
C GLY A 65 -6.96 -4.39 6.77
N ARG A 66 -7.70 -5.39 7.23
CA ARG A 66 -8.86 -5.98 6.53
C ARG A 66 -10.00 -6.29 7.50
N ARG A 67 -11.24 -6.32 6.97
CA ARG A 67 -12.47 -6.53 7.77
C ARG A 67 -12.78 -7.99 8.06
N SER A 68 -12.43 -8.91 7.16
CA SER A 68 -12.88 -10.30 7.22
C SER A 68 -11.98 -11.17 8.08
N SER A 69 -12.58 -12.05 8.87
CA SER A 69 -11.95 -13.11 9.67
C SER A 69 -11.91 -14.46 8.96
N THR A 70 -12.16 -14.51 7.66
CA THR A 70 -11.82 -15.69 6.85
C THR A 70 -10.33 -15.95 7.03
N HIS A 71 -10.02 -17.12 7.58
CA HIS A 71 -8.66 -17.60 7.88
C HIS A 71 -7.86 -17.97 6.62
N ASP A 72 -8.25 -17.46 5.45
CA ASP A 72 -7.45 -17.63 4.24
C ASP A 72 -6.37 -16.54 4.20
N PRO A 73 -5.07 -16.88 4.40
CA PRO A 73 -3.99 -15.91 4.33
C PRO A 73 -3.81 -15.31 2.92
N THR A 74 -4.46 -15.86 1.88
CA THR A 74 -4.51 -15.28 0.54
C THR A 74 -5.57 -14.18 0.42
N GLU A 75 -6.52 -14.09 1.35
CA GLU A 75 -7.53 -13.03 1.36
C GLU A 75 -6.96 -11.74 1.96
N GLN A 76 -6.26 -10.97 1.12
CA GLN A 76 -5.68 -9.67 1.46
C GLN A 76 -6.73 -8.54 1.54
N GLY A 77 -8.01 -8.88 1.53
CA GLY A 77 -9.13 -7.97 1.60
C GLY A 77 -9.24 -7.04 0.38
N TYR A 78 -9.87 -5.90 0.61
CA TYR A 78 -10.32 -4.97 -0.44
C TYR A 78 -9.20 -4.41 -1.34
N ILE A 79 -7.94 -4.43 -0.89
CA ILE A 79 -6.81 -3.97 -1.71
C ILE A 79 -6.55 -4.85 -2.93
N TYR A 80 -6.79 -6.16 -2.82
CA TYR A 80 -6.71 -7.09 -3.94
C TYR A 80 -7.83 -6.84 -4.95
N GLU A 81 -9.03 -6.56 -4.48
CA GLU A 81 -10.19 -6.27 -5.35
C GLU A 81 -9.95 -4.99 -6.17
N VAL A 82 -9.37 -3.95 -5.56
CA VAL A 82 -9.11 -2.68 -6.24
C VAL A 82 -7.89 -2.78 -7.16
N TYR A 83 -6.71 -3.15 -6.65
CA TYR A 83 -5.48 -3.14 -7.46
C TYR A 83 -5.11 -4.50 -8.04
N GLY A 84 -5.38 -5.59 -7.32
CA GLY A 84 -4.94 -6.94 -7.65
C GLY A 84 -5.47 -7.41 -9.01
N GLY A 85 -6.75 -7.20 -9.29
CA GLY A 85 -7.33 -7.56 -10.59
C GLY A 85 -6.66 -6.87 -11.78
N MET A 86 -6.44 -5.55 -11.68
CA MET A 86 -5.74 -4.80 -12.74
C MET A 86 -4.28 -5.20 -12.88
N PHE A 87 -3.62 -5.52 -11.77
CA PHE A 87 -2.24 -5.98 -11.76
C PHE A 87 -2.11 -7.37 -12.42
N GLU A 88 -2.96 -8.32 -12.03
CA GLU A 88 -3.02 -9.67 -12.58
C GLU A 88 -3.38 -9.67 -14.07
N GLU A 89 -4.34 -8.85 -14.49
CA GLU A 89 -4.66 -8.66 -15.91
C GLU A 89 -3.49 -8.07 -16.71
N SER A 90 -2.75 -7.13 -16.13
CA SER A 90 -1.57 -6.53 -16.81
C SER A 90 -0.45 -7.56 -17.00
N TRP A 91 -0.26 -8.47 -16.03
CA TRP A 91 0.66 -9.61 -16.18
C TRP A 91 0.18 -10.57 -17.26
N ARG A 92 -1.11 -10.92 -17.28
CA ARG A 92 -1.69 -11.81 -18.30
C ARG A 92 -1.52 -11.25 -19.70
N ASP A 93 -1.76 -9.97 -19.91
CA ASP A 93 -1.59 -9.33 -21.21
C ASP A 93 -0.13 -9.48 -21.70
N LEU A 94 0.87 -9.28 -20.83
CA LEU A 94 2.29 -9.50 -21.17
C LEU A 94 2.61 -10.95 -21.54
N ILE A 95 2.00 -11.89 -20.83
CA ILE A 95 2.13 -13.33 -21.08
C ILE A 95 1.52 -13.72 -22.42
N GLU A 96 0.29 -13.29 -22.69
CA GLU A 96 -0.45 -13.59 -23.92
C GLU A 96 0.27 -13.03 -25.15
N GLU A 97 0.96 -11.89 -25.00
CA GLU A 97 1.80 -11.29 -26.04
C GLU A 97 3.20 -11.92 -26.16
N GLY A 98 3.54 -12.89 -25.31
CA GLY A 98 4.83 -13.58 -25.30
C GLY A 98 6.01 -12.70 -24.86
N MET A 99 5.73 -11.62 -24.12
CA MET A 99 6.74 -10.71 -23.60
C MET A 99 7.38 -11.24 -22.31
N VAL A 100 6.64 -12.04 -21.55
CA VAL A 100 7.05 -12.62 -20.27
C VAL A 100 6.52 -14.06 -20.19
N ASP A 101 7.31 -14.98 -19.62
CA ASP A 101 6.89 -16.37 -19.40
C ASP A 101 5.91 -16.48 -18.21
N ASP A 102 4.94 -17.40 -18.28
CA ASP A 102 3.94 -17.64 -17.22
C ASP A 102 4.59 -17.86 -15.85
N GLU A 103 5.72 -18.58 -15.80
CA GLU A 103 6.42 -18.87 -14.55
C GLU A 103 6.94 -17.61 -13.84
N LYS A 104 7.12 -16.49 -14.55
CA LYS A 104 7.50 -15.21 -13.95
C LYS A 104 6.37 -14.61 -13.14
N MET A 105 5.12 -14.69 -13.63
CA MET A 105 3.98 -14.26 -12.83
C MET A 105 3.79 -15.18 -11.61
N ASP A 106 3.81 -16.50 -11.83
CA ASP A 106 3.59 -17.49 -10.75
C ASP A 106 4.64 -17.42 -9.62
N SER A 107 5.87 -17.00 -9.95
CA SER A 107 6.95 -16.85 -8.97
C SER A 107 7.00 -15.48 -8.28
N PHE A 108 6.20 -14.51 -8.71
CA PHE A 108 6.18 -13.17 -8.13
C PHE A 108 5.15 -13.08 -6.99
N ASN A 109 5.63 -12.93 -5.76
CA ASN A 109 4.77 -12.71 -4.60
C ASN A 109 4.81 -11.24 -4.17
N VAL A 110 3.63 -10.63 -4.00
CA VAL A 110 3.50 -9.27 -3.46
C VAL A 110 3.75 -9.33 -1.94
N PRO A 111 4.76 -8.62 -1.41
CA PRO A 111 5.11 -8.67 0.01
C PRO A 111 4.21 -7.75 0.84
N LEU A 112 2.90 -7.97 0.76
CA LEU A 112 1.89 -7.21 1.47
C LEU A 112 1.03 -8.16 2.29
N TYR A 113 0.81 -7.81 3.55
CA TYR A 113 -0.12 -8.51 4.43
C TYR A 113 -1.03 -7.51 5.14
N ALA A 114 -2.33 -7.57 4.84
CA ALA A 114 -3.36 -6.80 5.53
C ALA A 114 -3.90 -7.60 6.73
N ALA A 115 -3.52 -7.22 7.94
CA ALA A 115 -3.92 -7.93 9.15
C ALA A 115 -5.38 -7.64 9.54
N THR A 116 -6.02 -8.55 10.27
CA THR A 116 -7.22 -8.22 11.06
C THR A 116 -6.84 -7.59 12.39
N VAL A 117 -7.82 -6.96 13.05
CA VAL A 117 -7.65 -6.44 14.41
C VAL A 117 -7.29 -7.56 15.38
N GLU A 118 -7.87 -8.74 15.20
CA GLU A 118 -7.61 -9.93 15.99
C GLU A 118 -6.19 -10.44 15.80
N GLU A 119 -5.72 -10.58 14.56
CA GLU A 119 -4.35 -11.00 14.24
C GLU A 119 -3.32 -10.01 14.82
N PHE A 120 -3.59 -8.70 14.71
CA PHE A 120 -2.73 -7.68 15.30
C PHE A 120 -2.69 -7.80 16.84
N LYS A 121 -3.86 -7.98 17.47
CA LYS A 121 -3.95 -8.15 18.92
C LYS A 121 -3.21 -9.39 19.39
N GLU A 122 -3.41 -10.53 18.72
CA GLU A 122 -2.74 -11.79 19.05
C GLU A 122 -1.22 -11.65 18.97
N ALA A 123 -0.70 -10.95 17.96
CA ALA A 123 0.73 -10.69 17.83
C ALA A 123 1.28 -9.83 18.99
N VAL A 124 0.55 -8.79 19.41
CA VAL A 124 0.96 -7.94 20.54
C VAL A 124 0.88 -8.70 21.87
N ASP A 125 -0.21 -9.44 22.10
CA ASP A 125 -0.41 -10.23 23.31
C ASP A 125 0.64 -11.36 23.43
N ALA A 126 1.04 -11.96 22.31
CA ALA A 126 2.09 -12.98 22.25
C ALA A 126 3.50 -12.43 22.52
N ASP A 127 3.78 -11.20 22.08
CA ASP A 127 5.04 -10.51 22.40
C ASP A 127 5.13 -10.17 23.90
N GLY A 128 4.03 -9.69 24.49
CA GLY A 128 3.91 -9.44 25.92
C GLY A 128 4.69 -8.24 26.45
N SER A 129 5.47 -7.53 25.62
CA SER A 129 6.21 -6.32 26.04
C SER A 129 5.32 -5.09 26.09
N PHE A 130 4.14 -5.15 25.47
CA PHE A 130 3.25 -4.02 25.29
C PHE A 130 1.86 -4.30 25.82
N LYS A 131 1.25 -3.24 26.37
CA LYS A 131 -0.18 -3.16 26.65
C LYS A 131 -0.86 -2.38 25.52
N ILE A 132 -1.96 -2.92 25.01
CA ILE A 132 -2.84 -2.24 24.07
C ILE A 132 -3.70 -1.23 24.84
N ASN A 133 -3.55 0.05 24.53
CA ASN A 133 -4.39 1.13 25.05
C ASN A 133 -5.59 1.39 24.15
N GLN A 134 -5.39 1.29 22.83
CA GLN A 134 -6.43 1.42 21.83
C GLN A 134 -6.09 0.57 20.61
N LEU A 135 -7.12 -0.03 20.01
CA LEU A 135 -6.99 -0.80 18.78
C LEU A 135 -8.31 -0.73 18.01
N GLU A 136 -8.29 -0.09 16.84
CA GLU A 136 -9.49 0.20 16.05
C GLU A 136 -9.24 -0.01 14.55
N LEU A 137 -10.27 -0.44 13.84
CA LEU A 137 -10.27 -0.47 12.38
C LEU A 137 -10.98 0.78 11.85
N VAL A 138 -10.25 1.64 11.15
CA VAL A 138 -10.76 2.89 10.57
C VAL A 138 -10.73 2.81 9.04
N MET A 139 -11.68 3.47 8.37
CA MET A 139 -11.65 3.57 6.91
C MET A 139 -10.81 4.78 6.49
N GLY A 140 -9.88 4.57 5.57
CA GLY A 140 -9.18 5.66 4.88
C GLY A 140 -10.14 6.53 4.08
N SER A 141 -9.70 7.76 3.78
CA SER A 141 -10.41 8.64 2.86
C SER A 141 -10.07 8.29 1.40
N PRO A 142 -10.98 8.59 0.45
CA PRO A 142 -10.66 8.53 -0.97
C PRO A 142 -9.41 9.33 -1.31
N PRO A 143 -8.67 8.95 -2.36
CA PRO A 143 -7.56 9.75 -2.84
C PRO A 143 -8.05 11.11 -3.37
N VAL A 144 -7.31 12.16 -3.03
CA VAL A 144 -7.38 13.46 -3.69
C VAL A 144 -6.75 13.35 -5.06
N VAL A 145 -7.55 13.67 -6.06
CA VAL A 145 -7.19 13.69 -7.49
C VAL A 145 -7.38 15.12 -7.99
N ASP A 146 -6.44 15.62 -8.79
CA ASP A 146 -6.50 17.01 -9.29
C ASP A 146 -7.72 17.23 -10.20
N ASP A 147 -8.02 16.24 -11.06
CA ASP A 147 -9.22 16.19 -11.89
C ASP A 147 -9.82 14.77 -11.82
N PRO A 148 -10.81 14.52 -10.93
CA PRO A 148 -11.44 13.22 -10.81
C PRO A 148 -12.37 12.87 -11.99
N ALA A 149 -12.63 13.81 -12.92
CA ALA A 149 -13.37 13.51 -14.14
C ALA A 149 -12.45 13.06 -15.29
N ASP A 150 -11.16 13.38 -15.22
CA ASP A 150 -10.16 12.92 -16.17
C ASP A 150 -9.69 11.50 -15.83
N ARG A 151 -10.23 10.53 -16.59
CA ARG A 151 -9.89 9.11 -16.45
C ARG A 151 -8.38 8.85 -16.57
N SER A 152 -7.67 9.62 -17.39
CA SER A 152 -6.22 9.47 -17.57
C SER A 152 -5.44 9.94 -16.34
N VAL A 153 -5.94 10.94 -15.61
CA VAL A 153 -5.37 11.33 -14.32
C VAL A 153 -5.54 10.21 -13.29
N ILE A 154 -6.73 9.58 -13.24
CA ILE A 154 -6.99 8.44 -12.35
C ILE A 154 -6.12 7.24 -12.69
N GLY A 155 -6.03 6.89 -13.98
CA GLY A 155 -5.19 5.79 -14.44
C GLY A 155 -3.74 5.97 -14.06
N ARG A 156 -3.17 7.16 -14.32
CA ARG A 156 -1.79 7.49 -13.92
C ARG A 156 -1.61 7.40 -12.42
N MET A 157 -2.54 7.95 -11.65
CA MET A 157 -2.47 7.90 -10.18
C MET A 157 -2.36 6.46 -9.67
N VAL A 158 -3.21 5.55 -10.17
CA VAL A 158 -3.21 4.15 -9.77
C VAL A 158 -1.90 3.46 -10.16
N ALA A 159 -1.49 3.53 -11.43
CA ALA A 159 -0.26 2.90 -11.90
C ALA A 159 0.97 3.42 -11.14
N ASN A 160 1.03 4.73 -10.91
CA ASN A 160 2.12 5.38 -10.18
C ASN A 160 2.16 4.97 -8.69
N TYR A 161 0.99 4.80 -8.06
CA TYR A 161 0.92 4.32 -6.66
C TYR A 161 1.47 2.90 -6.53
N VAL A 162 1.01 1.98 -7.38
CA VAL A 162 1.48 0.59 -7.36
C VAL A 162 2.93 0.48 -7.79
N ARG A 163 3.37 1.30 -8.75
CA ARG A 163 4.77 1.38 -9.17
C ARG A 163 5.69 1.88 -8.06
N ALA A 164 5.25 2.84 -7.26
CA ALA A 164 6.03 3.28 -6.11
C ALA A 164 6.21 2.15 -5.07
N LEU A 165 5.19 1.31 -4.88
CA LEU A 165 5.23 0.20 -3.93
C LEU A 165 6.03 -1.00 -4.45
N LEU A 166 5.83 -1.40 -5.71
CA LEU A 166 6.31 -2.67 -6.26
C LEU A 166 7.34 -2.52 -7.37
N GLY A 167 7.55 -1.32 -7.90
CA GLY A 167 8.44 -1.05 -9.04
C GLY A 167 9.81 -1.68 -8.90
N PRO A 168 10.59 -1.42 -7.82
CA PRO A 168 11.91 -2.02 -7.65
C PRO A 168 11.91 -3.56 -7.62
N LEU A 169 10.85 -4.17 -7.09
CA LEU A 169 10.70 -5.63 -7.04
C LEU A 169 10.42 -6.20 -8.43
N ILE A 170 9.51 -5.58 -9.17
CA ILE A 170 9.15 -5.99 -10.54
C ILE A 170 10.32 -5.75 -11.49
N ASP A 171 10.99 -4.60 -11.39
CA ASP A 171 12.19 -4.27 -12.16
C ASP A 171 13.28 -5.34 -11.97
N THR A 172 13.46 -5.82 -10.73
CA THR A 172 14.43 -6.87 -10.42
C THR A 172 13.97 -8.24 -10.97
N HIS A 173 12.67 -8.51 -10.99
CA HIS A 173 12.11 -9.83 -11.33
C HIS A 173 11.99 -10.08 -12.84
N ILE A 174 11.58 -9.06 -13.60
CA ILE A 174 11.33 -9.15 -15.05
C ILE A 174 12.09 -8.11 -15.89
N GLY A 175 12.85 -7.22 -15.26
CA GLY A 175 13.60 -6.17 -15.94
C GLY A 175 12.80 -4.89 -16.14
N GLY A 176 13.47 -3.73 -16.07
CA GLY A 176 12.82 -2.42 -16.09
C GLY A 176 11.95 -2.16 -17.33
N ALA A 177 12.38 -2.59 -18.52
CA ALA A 177 11.59 -2.40 -19.74
C ALA A 177 10.26 -3.17 -19.72
N MET A 178 10.23 -4.38 -19.14
CA MET A 178 8.99 -5.15 -19.02
C MET A 178 8.13 -4.65 -17.86
N ALA A 179 8.76 -4.16 -16.78
CA ALA A 179 8.06 -3.48 -15.72
C ALA A 179 7.35 -2.20 -16.23
N ASP A 180 8.00 -1.41 -17.09
CA ASP A 180 7.39 -0.25 -17.75
C ASP A 180 6.11 -0.64 -18.50
N GLU A 181 6.21 -1.70 -19.30
CA GLU A 181 5.12 -2.23 -20.12
C GLU A 181 3.96 -2.76 -19.26
N LEU A 182 4.27 -3.37 -18.11
CA LEU A 182 3.30 -3.79 -17.11
C LEU A 182 2.53 -2.59 -16.54
N PHE A 183 3.24 -1.53 -16.11
CA PHE A 183 2.60 -0.37 -15.50
C PHE A 183 1.82 0.47 -16.51
N ILE A 184 2.22 0.49 -17.78
CA ILE A 184 1.44 1.09 -18.87
C ILE A 184 0.09 0.37 -19.04
N ARG A 185 0.09 -0.96 -19.04
CA ARG A 185 -1.17 -1.74 -19.09
C ARG A 185 -2.03 -1.51 -17.86
N MET A 186 -1.41 -1.48 -16.68
CA MET A 186 -2.11 -1.21 -15.43
C MET A 186 -2.75 0.18 -15.43
N GLN A 187 -2.06 1.19 -15.97
CA GLN A 187 -2.63 2.52 -16.17
C GLN A 187 -3.89 2.42 -17.03
N HIS A 188 -3.80 1.77 -18.20
CA HIS A 188 -4.93 1.67 -19.12
C HIS A 188 -6.15 0.95 -18.51
N ARG A 189 -5.92 -0.14 -17.76
CA ARG A 189 -6.97 -0.85 -17.02
C ARG A 189 -7.65 0.08 -16.00
N ALA A 190 -6.87 0.90 -15.30
CA ALA A 190 -7.40 1.88 -14.36
C ALA A 190 -8.16 3.02 -15.05
N GLU A 191 -7.74 3.46 -16.25
CA GLU A 191 -8.50 4.44 -17.04
C GLU A 191 -9.88 3.91 -17.42
N ILE A 192 -10.00 2.61 -17.71
CA ILE A 192 -11.28 1.96 -18.05
C ILE A 192 -12.22 1.92 -16.84
N ARG A 193 -11.68 1.66 -15.64
CA ARG A 193 -12.44 1.56 -14.37
C ARG A 193 -12.54 2.88 -13.60
N ALA A 194 -12.09 3.99 -14.17
CA ALA A 194 -11.88 5.25 -13.46
C ALA A 194 -13.11 5.78 -12.69
N GLU A 195 -14.32 5.56 -13.21
CA GLU A 195 -15.57 6.03 -12.60
C GLU A 195 -15.88 5.38 -11.24
N GLU A 196 -15.42 4.14 -11.03
CA GLU A 196 -15.65 3.36 -9.81
C GLU A 196 -14.47 3.51 -8.85
N LEU A 197 -13.24 3.59 -9.38
CA LEU A 197 -12.00 3.48 -8.61
C LEU A 197 -11.83 4.54 -7.52
N VAL A 198 -12.24 5.79 -7.75
CA VAL A 198 -12.01 6.86 -6.77
C VAL A 198 -12.73 6.57 -5.45
N ASP A 199 -13.97 6.10 -5.53
CA ASP A 199 -14.76 5.75 -4.35
C ASP A 199 -14.32 4.42 -3.74
N GLU A 200 -13.87 3.47 -4.58
CA GLU A 200 -13.34 2.18 -4.14
C GLU A 200 -11.95 2.27 -3.49
N MET A 201 -11.18 3.33 -3.72
CA MET A 201 -9.84 3.51 -3.13
C MET A 201 -9.89 3.95 -1.65
N CYS A 202 -10.81 3.39 -0.87
CA CYS A 202 -10.95 3.58 0.57
C CYS A 202 -10.58 2.30 1.31
N PHE A 203 -9.37 2.23 1.86
CA PHE A 203 -8.86 1.00 2.48
C PHE A 203 -9.02 1.02 4.01
N PRO A 204 -9.38 -0.11 4.65
CA PRO A 204 -9.37 -0.22 6.10
C PRO A 204 -7.94 -0.17 6.64
N HIS A 205 -7.75 0.55 7.74
CA HIS A 205 -6.47 0.72 8.43
C HIS A 205 -6.67 0.36 9.91
N ILE A 206 -5.71 -0.37 10.49
CA ILE A 206 -5.64 -0.61 11.93
C ILE A 206 -4.90 0.56 12.57
N LEU A 207 -5.60 1.29 13.42
CA LEU A 207 -5.04 2.26 14.34
C LEU A 207 -4.75 1.56 15.66
N CYS A 208 -3.52 1.68 16.16
CA CYS A 208 -3.17 1.19 17.49
C CYS A 208 -2.46 2.24 18.33
N SER A 209 -2.72 2.20 19.64
CA SER A 209 -1.94 2.87 20.66
C SER A 209 -1.48 1.84 21.68
N LEU A 210 -0.16 1.73 21.85
CA LEU A 210 0.49 0.78 22.74
C LEU A 210 1.29 1.53 23.81
N SER A 211 1.49 0.92 24.98
CA SER A 211 2.48 1.35 25.97
C SER A 211 3.28 0.17 26.45
N LEU A 212 4.49 0.38 26.97
CA LEU A 212 5.23 -0.70 27.63
C LEU A 212 4.42 -1.28 28.80
N ALA A 213 4.41 -2.62 28.91
CA ALA A 213 3.73 -3.36 29.96
C ALA A 213 4.45 -3.28 31.31
#